data_AF-A0A7W9GF46-F1
#
_entry.id   AF-A0A7W9GF46-F1
#
_cell.length_a   1.000
_cell.length_b   1.000
_cell.length_c   1.000
_cell.angle_alpha   90.00
_cell.angle_beta   90.00
_cell.angle_gamma   90.00
#
_symmetry.space_group_name_H-M   'P 1'
#
loop_
_entity.id
_entity.type
_entity.pdbx_description
1 polymer ?
#
loop_
_entity_poly.entity_id
_entity_poly.type
_entity_poly.pdbx_seq_one_letter_code
_entity_poly.pdbx_strand_id
1 'polypeptide(L)'
;MRQIAADVGVSPAALLRHFQDKEELLAAVLEWWARETAALRLEGRDGLGAFDGLRDLMTYHTHHRGLLELFIHLTGEASSEKHPARAFSQDRYTGIVNMLVKRLLATAETGEIPPLTDAQAEVRALCATMDGLEIQWLLDPTVDLAGLFDFHLDHTLARWRSGGYAPVGGS
;
A
#
# COMPACT_ATOMS: atom_id res chain seq x y z
N MET A 1 7.15 24.25 2.34
CA MET A 1 6.18 25.28 2.75
C MET A 1 6.16 26.51 1.84
N ARG A 2 7.21 27.33 1.76
CA ARG A 2 7.16 28.56 0.91
C ARG A 2 6.81 28.32 -0.55
N GLN A 3 7.46 27.33 -1.18
CA GLN A 3 7.19 26.97 -2.56
C GLN A 3 5.75 26.48 -2.74
N ILE A 4 5.33 25.48 -1.95
CA ILE A 4 3.96 24.94 -1.99
C ILE A 4 2.92 26.05 -1.82
N ALA A 5 3.13 26.98 -0.89
CA ALA A 5 2.23 28.10 -0.66
C ALA A 5 2.10 29.00 -1.90
N ALA A 6 3.22 29.31 -2.55
CA ALA A 6 3.22 30.07 -3.81
C ALA A 6 2.48 29.33 -4.92
N ASP A 7 2.71 28.03 -5.07
CA ASP A 7 2.11 27.20 -6.12
C ASP A 7 0.58 27.11 -5.99
N VAL A 8 0.04 27.10 -4.76
CA VAL A 8 -1.41 27.06 -4.50
C VAL A 8 -2.02 28.43 -4.17
N GLY A 9 -1.25 29.52 -4.32
CA GLY A 9 -1.75 30.89 -4.16
C GLY A 9 -2.11 31.29 -2.72
N VAL A 10 -1.49 30.68 -1.70
CA VAL A 10 -1.70 31.02 -0.28
C VAL A 10 -0.41 31.52 0.38
N SER A 11 -0.51 32.11 1.57
CA SER A 11 0.69 32.49 2.32
C SER A 11 1.28 31.28 3.08
N PRO A 12 2.61 31.22 3.28
CA PRO A 12 3.23 30.18 4.11
C PRO A 12 2.67 30.15 5.53
N ALA A 13 2.34 31.32 6.08
CA ALA A 13 1.69 31.43 7.38
C ALA A 13 0.28 30.81 7.39
N ALA A 14 -0.47 30.92 6.30
CA ALA A 14 -1.78 30.28 6.18
C ALA A 14 -1.67 28.75 6.23
N LEU A 15 -0.69 28.16 5.55
CA LEU A 15 -0.42 26.72 5.66
C LEU A 15 0.02 26.31 7.06
N LEU A 16 0.88 27.10 7.71
CA LEU A 16 1.39 26.80 9.05
C LEU A 16 0.32 26.85 10.16
N ARG A 17 -0.83 27.48 9.91
CA ARG A 17 -1.98 27.40 10.82
C ARG A 17 -2.65 26.02 10.81
N HIS A 18 -2.48 25.25 9.74
CA HIS A 18 -3.08 23.94 9.57
C HIS A 18 -2.07 22.80 9.76
N PHE A 19 -0.79 23.05 9.45
CA PHE A 19 0.27 22.05 9.50
C PHE A 19 1.51 22.64 10.17
N GLN A 20 2.04 21.97 11.18
CA GLN A 20 3.21 22.41 11.94
C GLN A 20 4.46 22.49 11.07
N ASP A 21 4.61 21.55 10.13
CA ASP A 21 5.74 21.47 9.22
C ASP A 21 5.33 20.94 7.82
N LYS A 22 6.33 20.68 6.97
CA LYS A 22 6.10 20.18 5.61
C LYS A 22 5.67 18.72 5.66
N GLU A 23 6.23 17.95 6.58
CA GLU A 23 6.06 16.52 6.73
C GLU A 23 4.61 16.20 7.14
N GLU A 24 4.02 16.99 8.05
CA GLU A 24 2.61 16.89 8.42
C GLU A 24 1.68 17.23 7.25
N LEU A 25 1.99 18.29 6.48
CA LEU A 25 1.25 18.62 5.26
C LEU A 25 1.30 17.46 4.25
N LEU A 26 2.48 16.87 4.04
CA LEU A 26 2.66 15.75 3.12
C LEU A 26 1.93 14.49 3.59
N ALA A 27 1.94 14.20 4.90
CA ALA A 27 1.15 13.13 5.48
C ALA A 27 -0.36 13.35 5.22
N ALA A 28 -0.87 14.57 5.43
CA ALA A 28 -2.26 14.90 5.16
C ALA A 28 -2.66 14.76 3.68
N VAL A 29 -1.76 15.08 2.74
CA VAL A 29 -1.96 14.82 1.31
C VAL A 29 -2.09 13.32 1.05
N LEU A 30 -1.25 12.50 1.67
CA LEU A 30 -1.31 11.04 1.53
C LEU A 30 -2.53 10.42 2.22
N GLU A 31 -3.04 11.01 3.30
CA GLU A 31 -4.32 10.62 3.91
C GLU A 31 -5.49 10.87 2.98
N TRP A 32 -5.54 12.05 2.36
CA TRP A 32 -6.55 12.36 1.34
C TRP A 32 -6.45 11.36 0.19
N TRP A 33 -5.25 11.12 -0.33
CA TRP A 33 -5.01 10.15 -1.39
C TRP A 33 -5.40 8.71 -1.01
N ALA A 34 -5.20 8.33 0.26
CA ALA A 34 -5.66 7.04 0.79
C ALA A 34 -7.17 6.87 0.65
N ARG A 35 -7.92 7.91 0.99
CA ARG A 35 -9.39 7.90 0.95
C ARG A 35 -9.91 7.80 -0.48
N GLU A 36 -9.34 8.59 -1.39
CA GLU A 36 -9.72 8.56 -2.81
C GLU A 36 -9.45 7.19 -3.45
N THR A 37 -8.38 6.51 -3.04
CA THR A 37 -8.00 5.20 -3.59
C THR A 37 -8.55 4.01 -2.82
N ALA A 38 -9.36 4.23 -1.77
CA ALA A 38 -9.90 3.15 -0.94
C ALA A 38 -10.84 2.24 -1.73
N ALA A 39 -11.66 2.82 -2.61
CA ALA A 39 -12.61 2.11 -3.46
C ALA A 39 -11.92 1.11 -4.41
N LEU A 40 -10.79 1.49 -5.01
CA LEU A 40 -10.02 0.65 -5.94
C LEU A 40 -9.55 -0.67 -5.32
N ARG A 41 -9.37 -0.70 -4.00
CA ARG A 41 -8.86 -1.88 -3.29
C ARG A 41 -9.96 -2.88 -2.90
N LEU A 42 -11.23 -2.46 -2.89
CA LEU A 42 -12.25 -3.14 -2.08
C LEU A 42 -13.65 -3.28 -2.70
N GLU A 43 -14.00 -2.48 -3.69
CA GLU A 43 -15.39 -2.43 -4.16
C GLU A 43 -15.74 -3.56 -5.14
N GLY A 44 -16.86 -4.23 -4.85
CA GLY A 44 -17.53 -5.15 -5.79
C GLY A 44 -16.92 -6.53 -5.96
N ARG A 45 -15.92 -6.93 -5.16
CA ARG A 45 -15.23 -8.22 -5.27
C ARG A 45 -15.14 -8.96 -3.94
N ASP A 46 -15.40 -10.26 -3.98
CA ASP A 46 -15.33 -11.21 -2.86
C ASP A 46 -14.22 -12.25 -3.05
N GLY A 47 -13.99 -13.06 -2.02
CA GLY A 47 -13.04 -14.17 -2.08
C GLY A 47 -11.62 -13.76 -2.49
N LEU A 48 -10.97 -14.62 -3.27
CA LEU A 48 -9.67 -14.29 -3.88
C LEU A 48 -9.77 -13.19 -4.94
N GLY A 49 -10.92 -13.03 -5.59
CA GLY A 49 -11.16 -11.97 -6.57
C GLY A 49 -11.03 -10.56 -5.99
N ALA A 50 -11.18 -10.43 -4.66
CA ALA A 50 -10.91 -9.16 -3.97
C ALA A 50 -9.47 -8.67 -4.12
N PHE A 51 -8.50 -9.56 -4.30
CA PHE A 51 -7.09 -9.20 -4.45
C PHE A 51 -6.77 -8.69 -5.86
N ASP A 52 -7.63 -8.95 -6.86
CA ASP A 52 -7.45 -8.40 -8.20
C ASP A 52 -7.57 -6.86 -8.21
N GLY A 53 -8.21 -6.25 -7.19
CA GLY A 53 -8.22 -4.77 -7.04
C GLY A 53 -6.82 -4.18 -6.82
N LEU A 54 -5.85 -5.00 -6.41
CA LEU A 54 -4.46 -4.57 -6.32
C LEU A 54 -3.83 -4.37 -7.71
N ARG A 55 -4.31 -5.04 -8.76
CA ARG A 55 -3.87 -4.81 -10.15
C ARG A 55 -4.33 -3.43 -10.63
N ASP A 56 -5.57 -3.09 -10.32
CA ASP A 56 -6.13 -1.76 -10.57
C ASP A 56 -5.34 -0.69 -9.83
N LEU A 57 -4.92 -0.98 -8.59
CA LEU A 57 -4.06 -0.09 -7.80
C LEU A 57 -2.68 0.13 -8.45
N MET A 58 -2.01 -0.91 -8.94
CA MET A 58 -0.73 -0.76 -9.66
C MET A 58 -0.89 0.09 -10.92
N THR A 59 -1.95 -0.16 -11.69
CA THR A 59 -2.27 0.64 -12.87
C THR A 59 -2.57 2.09 -12.49
N TYR A 60 -3.30 2.31 -11.41
CA TYR A 60 -3.56 3.66 -10.91
C TYR A 60 -2.26 4.37 -10.51
N HIS A 61 -1.32 3.67 -9.85
CA HIS A 61 -0.03 4.22 -9.43
C HIS A 61 0.82 4.68 -10.62
N THR A 62 0.81 3.97 -11.76
CA THR A 62 1.56 4.40 -12.95
C THR A 62 1.06 5.74 -13.52
N HIS A 63 -0.24 6.03 -13.38
CA HIS A 63 -0.84 7.30 -13.78
C HIS A 63 -0.66 8.43 -12.73
N HIS A 64 -0.31 8.08 -11.49
CA HIS A 64 -0.20 9.01 -10.35
C HIS A 64 1.19 9.01 -9.73
N ARG A 65 2.22 8.97 -10.58
CA ARG A 65 3.63 8.84 -10.21
C ARG A 65 4.06 9.72 -9.02
N GLY A 66 3.69 11.00 -9.01
CA GLY A 66 4.12 11.93 -7.96
C GLY A 66 3.53 11.61 -6.57
N LEU A 67 2.31 11.06 -6.51
CA LEU A 67 1.71 10.63 -5.24
C LEU A 67 2.33 9.32 -4.74
N LEU A 68 2.63 8.41 -5.66
CA LEU A 68 3.39 7.20 -5.34
C LEU A 68 4.79 7.53 -4.81
N GLU A 69 5.52 8.40 -5.52
CA GLU A 69 6.85 8.86 -5.11
C GLU A 69 6.81 9.48 -3.71
N LEU A 70 5.83 10.35 -3.47
CA LEU A 70 5.63 10.94 -2.14
C LEU A 70 5.39 9.88 -1.07
N PHE A 71 4.56 8.87 -1.35
CA PHE A 71 4.26 7.80 -0.40
C PHE A 71 5.48 6.96 -0.04
N ILE A 72 6.23 6.49 -1.05
CA ILE A 72 7.44 5.69 -0.86
C ILE A 72 8.49 6.48 -0.10
N HIS A 73 8.71 7.75 -0.47
CA HIS A 73 9.68 8.63 0.19
C HIS A 73 9.31 8.84 1.66
N LEU A 74 8.08 9.30 1.93
CA LEU A 74 7.65 9.63 3.29
C LEU A 74 7.66 8.40 4.20
N THR A 75 7.26 7.23 3.66
CA THR A 75 7.31 5.96 4.39
C THR A 75 8.74 5.58 4.74
N GLY A 76 9.68 5.71 3.80
CA GLY A 76 11.09 5.45 4.02
C GLY A 76 11.68 6.34 5.13
N GLU A 77 11.42 7.65 5.07
CA GLU A 77 11.85 8.60 6.10
C GLU A 77 11.21 8.34 7.47
N ALA A 78 9.92 7.95 7.47
CA ALA A 78 9.14 7.62 8.66
C ALA A 78 9.64 6.38 9.42
N SER A 79 10.57 5.61 8.84
CA SER A 79 11.27 4.52 9.54
C SER A 79 12.06 5.04 10.75
N SER A 80 12.52 6.30 10.72
CA SER A 80 13.14 6.98 11.86
C SER A 80 12.13 7.20 12.99
N GLU A 81 12.52 6.88 14.22
CA GLU A 81 11.63 6.94 15.40
C GLU A 81 11.08 8.34 15.70
N LYS A 82 11.83 9.38 15.31
CA LYS A 82 11.48 10.79 15.59
C LYS A 82 10.83 11.49 14.41
N HIS A 83 10.52 10.76 13.33
CA HIS A 83 9.96 11.38 12.13
C HIS A 83 8.51 11.84 12.38
N PRO A 84 8.13 13.10 12.03
CA PRO A 84 6.77 13.60 12.25
C PRO A 84 5.67 12.75 11.61
N ALA A 85 5.92 12.21 10.41
CA ALA A 85 4.97 11.36 9.69
C ALA A 85 4.99 9.88 10.10
N ARG A 86 5.67 9.52 11.20
CA ARG A 86 5.78 8.12 11.65
C ARG A 86 4.42 7.50 11.97
N ALA A 87 3.59 8.19 12.75
CA ALA A 87 2.28 7.68 13.15
C ALA A 87 1.40 7.40 11.93
N PHE A 88 1.29 8.37 11.02
CA PHE A 88 0.58 8.21 9.75
C PHE A 88 1.05 6.97 8.97
N SER A 89 2.37 6.79 8.82
CA SER A 89 2.93 5.68 8.06
C SER A 89 2.64 4.32 8.72
N GLN A 90 2.75 4.24 10.05
CA GLN A 90 2.42 3.04 10.83
C GLN A 90 0.94 2.68 10.73
N ASP A 91 0.05 3.66 10.89
CA ASP A 91 -1.39 3.47 10.83
C ASP A 91 -1.82 3.03 9.43
N ARG A 92 -1.26 3.64 8.39
CA ARG A 92 -1.53 3.26 7.00
C ARG A 92 -1.10 1.82 6.71
N TYR A 93 0.14 1.43 7.06
CA TYR A 93 0.61 0.05 6.82
C TYR A 93 -0.22 -0.96 7.61
N THR A 94 -0.48 -0.68 8.88
CA THR A 94 -1.26 -1.56 9.75
C THR A 94 -2.69 -1.71 9.23
N GLY A 95 -3.31 -0.60 8.80
CA GLY A 95 -4.64 -0.61 8.21
C GLY A 95 -4.73 -1.46 6.93
N ILE A 96 -3.80 -1.29 5.99
CA ILE A 96 -3.76 -2.05 4.74
C ILE A 96 -3.56 -3.55 5.01
N VAL A 97 -2.58 -3.90 5.85
CA VAL A 97 -2.29 -5.30 6.18
C VAL A 97 -3.50 -5.93 6.88
N ASN A 98 -4.07 -5.29 7.90
CA ASN A 98 -5.22 -5.84 8.61
C ASN A 98 -6.43 -6.04 7.70
N MET A 99 -6.68 -5.10 6.80
CA MET A 99 -7.75 -5.18 5.81
C MET A 99 -7.57 -6.38 4.87
N LEU A 100 -6.36 -6.57 4.30
CA LEU A 100 -6.08 -7.68 3.40
C LEU A 100 -6.07 -9.03 4.13
N VAL A 101 -5.53 -9.10 5.35
CA VAL A 101 -5.57 -10.31 6.20
C VAL A 101 -7.02 -10.71 6.48
N LYS A 102 -7.87 -9.74 6.84
CA LYS A 102 -9.30 -10.02 7.08
C LYS A 102 -9.99 -10.61 5.85
N ARG A 103 -9.69 -10.12 4.65
CA ARG A 103 -10.21 -10.70 3.41
C ARG A 103 -9.70 -12.11 3.15
N LEU A 104 -8.41 -12.33 3.37
CA LEU A 104 -7.80 -13.64 3.16
C LEU A 104 -8.39 -14.69 4.11
N LEU A 105 -8.55 -14.34 5.39
CA LEU A 105 -9.19 -15.22 6.38
C LEU A 105 -10.65 -15.49 6.06
N ALA A 106 -11.43 -14.47 5.68
CA ALA A 106 -12.82 -14.66 5.25
C ALA A 106 -12.91 -15.59 4.02
N THR A 107 -11.95 -15.50 3.09
CA THR A 107 -11.87 -16.40 1.93
C THR A 107 -11.65 -17.85 2.36
N ALA A 108 -10.77 -18.09 3.34
CA ALA A 108 -10.57 -19.41 3.93
C ALA A 108 -11.81 -19.93 4.67
N GLU A 109 -12.53 -19.06 5.40
CA GLU A 109 -13.77 -19.42 6.10
C GLU A 109 -14.88 -19.88 5.14
N THR A 110 -14.94 -19.31 3.93
CA THR A 110 -15.88 -19.76 2.88
C THR A 110 -15.45 -21.04 2.16
N GLY A 111 -14.23 -21.52 2.41
CA GLY A 111 -13.69 -22.74 1.80
C GLY A 111 -13.14 -22.57 0.38
N GLU A 112 -13.01 -21.35 -0.14
CA GLU A 112 -12.38 -21.10 -1.45
C GLU A 112 -10.87 -21.43 -1.44
N ILE A 113 -10.24 -21.28 -0.27
CA ILE A 113 -8.86 -21.71 -0.01
C ILE A 113 -8.81 -22.57 1.26
N PRO A 114 -7.79 -23.46 1.41
CA PRO A 114 -7.57 -24.18 2.66
C PRO A 114 -7.28 -23.22 3.83
N PRO A 115 -7.43 -23.69 5.09
CA PRO A 115 -7.00 -22.91 6.25
C PRO A 115 -5.53 -22.48 6.14
N LEU A 116 -5.29 -21.17 6.29
CA LEU A 116 -3.95 -20.60 6.26
C LEU A 116 -3.36 -20.55 7.66
N THR A 117 -2.12 -21.05 7.79
CA THR A 117 -1.37 -21.04 9.05
C THR A 117 -0.81 -19.66 9.40
N ASP A 118 -0.45 -18.83 8.42
CA ASP A 118 0.08 -17.48 8.65
C ASP A 118 -0.38 -16.46 7.58
N ALA A 119 -1.65 -16.07 7.65
CA ALA A 119 -2.22 -15.06 6.74
C ALA A 119 -1.51 -13.70 6.84
N GLN A 120 -0.93 -13.37 8.01
CA GLN A 120 -0.27 -12.09 8.21
C GLN A 120 1.07 -12.03 7.48
N ALA A 121 1.88 -13.09 7.54
CA ALA A 121 3.13 -13.17 6.78
C ALA A 121 2.88 -13.13 5.27
N GLU A 122 1.86 -13.87 4.79
CA GLU A 122 1.48 -13.89 3.36
C GLU A 122 1.12 -12.49 2.85
N VAL A 123 0.27 -11.75 3.57
CA VAL A 123 -0.12 -10.39 3.20
C VAL A 123 1.06 -9.41 3.30
N ARG A 124 1.91 -9.52 4.32
CA ARG A 124 3.10 -8.66 4.44
C ARG A 124 4.08 -8.89 3.29
N ALA A 125 4.28 -10.13 2.87
CA ALA A 125 5.13 -10.45 1.73
C ALA A 125 4.57 -9.88 0.41
N LEU A 126 3.25 -9.96 0.23
CA LEU A 126 2.57 -9.35 -0.91
C LEU A 126 2.77 -7.82 -0.93
N CYS A 127 2.51 -7.12 0.19
CA CYS A 127 2.72 -5.67 0.27
C CYS A 127 4.19 -5.28 0.04
N ALA A 128 5.15 -6.01 0.64
CA ALA A 128 6.57 -5.74 0.44
C ALA A 128 7.00 -5.91 -1.02
N THR A 129 6.40 -6.87 -1.74
CA THR A 129 6.67 -7.06 -3.18
C THR A 129 6.10 -5.89 -3.99
N MET A 130 4.89 -5.42 -3.67
CA MET A 130 4.32 -4.22 -4.29
C MET A 130 5.25 -3.01 -4.14
N ASP A 131 5.64 -2.68 -2.90
CA ASP A 131 6.51 -1.54 -2.61
C ASP A 131 7.85 -1.67 -3.35
N GLY A 132 8.42 -2.87 -3.40
CA GLY A 132 9.68 -3.14 -4.09
C GLY A 132 9.60 -3.00 -5.61
N LEU A 133 8.48 -3.38 -6.22
CA LEU A 133 8.25 -3.18 -7.66
C LEU A 133 8.01 -1.71 -7.98
N GLU A 134 7.25 -1.01 -7.14
CA GLU A 134 7.01 0.43 -7.26
C GLU A 134 8.30 1.24 -7.19
N ILE A 135 9.20 0.91 -6.24
CA ILE A 135 10.53 1.51 -6.14
C ILE A 135 11.34 1.28 -7.42
N GLN A 136 11.36 0.04 -7.94
CA GLN A 136 12.07 -0.28 -9.18
C GLN A 136 11.54 0.52 -10.38
N TRP A 137 10.22 0.63 -10.51
CA TRP A 137 9.59 1.44 -11.55
C TRP A 137 9.82 2.96 -11.38
N LEU A 138 9.87 3.43 -10.14
CA LEU A 138 10.24 4.82 -9.84
C LEU A 138 11.68 5.10 -10.28
N LEU A 139 12.60 4.15 -10.11
CA LEU A 139 14.00 4.27 -10.55
C LEU A 139 14.17 4.12 -12.07
N ASP A 140 13.40 3.22 -12.69
CA ASP A 140 13.41 2.94 -14.12
C ASP A 140 11.99 2.76 -14.68
N PRO A 141 11.43 3.80 -15.32
CA PRO A 141 10.07 3.75 -15.87
C PRO A 141 9.88 2.74 -17.02
N THR A 142 10.94 2.10 -17.53
CA THR A 142 10.82 1.04 -18.55
C THR A 142 10.42 -0.31 -17.95
N VAL A 143 10.48 -0.45 -16.62
CA VAL A 143 10.00 -1.63 -15.90
C VAL A 143 8.48 -1.75 -16.05
N ASP A 144 7.99 -2.94 -16.41
CA ASP A 144 6.56 -3.22 -16.48
C ASP A 144 6.00 -3.50 -15.07
N LEU A 145 5.70 -2.41 -14.32
CA LEU A 145 5.16 -2.50 -12.96
C LEU A 145 3.88 -3.36 -12.91
N ALA A 146 2.95 -3.12 -13.82
CA ALA A 146 1.68 -3.82 -13.83
C ALA A 146 1.87 -5.30 -14.16
N GLY A 147 2.62 -5.63 -15.21
CA GLY A 147 2.87 -7.02 -15.61
C GLY A 147 3.67 -7.82 -14.58
N LEU A 148 4.66 -7.22 -13.93
CA LEU A 148 5.43 -7.90 -12.88
C LEU A 148 4.59 -8.17 -11.63
N PHE A 149 3.76 -7.21 -11.23
CA PHE A 149 2.83 -7.43 -10.12
C PHE A 149 1.76 -8.45 -10.48
N ASP A 150 1.23 -8.41 -11.70
CA ASP A 150 0.25 -9.36 -12.24
C ASP A 150 0.76 -10.81 -12.14
N PHE A 151 1.99 -11.03 -12.63
CA PHE A 151 2.70 -12.31 -12.51
C PHE A 151 2.88 -12.75 -11.05
N HIS A 152 3.31 -11.85 -10.17
CA HIS A 152 3.50 -12.16 -8.75
C HIS A 152 2.19 -12.51 -8.04
N LEU A 153 1.12 -11.77 -8.33
CA LEU A 153 -0.18 -11.98 -7.74
C LEU A 153 -0.76 -13.33 -8.18
N ASP A 154 -0.65 -13.70 -9.46
CA ASP A 154 -1.08 -15.02 -9.96
C ASP A 154 -0.43 -16.17 -9.19
N HIS A 155 0.89 -16.10 -9.00
CA HIS A 155 1.63 -17.10 -8.22
C HIS A 155 1.19 -17.13 -6.75
N THR A 156 0.93 -15.96 -6.16
CA THR A 156 0.48 -15.85 -4.77
C THR A 156 -0.91 -16.45 -4.59
N LEU A 157 -1.86 -16.12 -5.47
CA LEU A 157 -3.21 -16.68 -5.46
C LEU A 157 -3.21 -18.19 -5.69
N ALA A 158 -2.40 -18.69 -6.64
CA ALA A 158 -2.24 -20.12 -6.85
C ALA A 158 -1.69 -20.84 -5.62
N ARG A 159 -0.71 -20.24 -4.93
CA ARG A 159 -0.14 -20.78 -3.68
C ARG A 159 -1.17 -20.82 -2.55
N TRP A 160 -1.99 -19.79 -2.40
CA TRP A 160 -3.05 -19.78 -1.38
C TRP A 160 -4.08 -20.88 -1.64
N ARG A 161 -4.47 -21.10 -2.90
CA ARG A 161 -5.35 -22.23 -3.29
C ARG A 161 -4.74 -23.60 -2.95
N SER A 162 -3.42 -23.75 -3.00
CA SER A 162 -2.73 -25.00 -2.65
C SER A 162 -2.42 -25.17 -1.16
N GLY A 163 -2.80 -24.22 -0.29
CA GLY A 163 -2.60 -24.32 1.17
C GLY A 163 -1.48 -23.46 1.76
N GLY A 164 -0.96 -22.48 1.02
CA GLY A 164 0.00 -21.50 1.55
C GLY A 164 1.40 -22.04 1.87
N TYR A 165 2.25 -21.18 2.43
CA TYR A 165 3.53 -21.59 3.01
C TYR A 165 3.33 -22.22 4.40
N ALA A 166 3.71 -23.48 4.58
CA ALA A 166 3.89 -24.07 5.90
C ALA A 166 5.31 -23.72 6.39
N PRO A 167 5.49 -22.83 7.39
CA PRO A 167 6.81 -22.58 7.92
C PRO A 167 7.43 -23.86 8.46
N VAL A 168 8.65 -24.14 8.01
CA VAL A 168 9.45 -25.25 8.54
C VAL A 168 9.84 -24.90 9.98
N GLY A 169 9.05 -25.38 10.94
CA GLY A 169 9.39 -25.35 12.37
C GLY A 169 8.54 -24.40 13.22
N GLY A 170 7.51 -24.97 13.85
CA GLY A 170 6.89 -24.43 15.05
C GLY A 170 6.71 -25.59 16.03
N SER A 171 7.77 -25.89 16.77
CA SER A 171 7.79 -26.82 17.90
C SER A 171 7.49 -26.08 19.19
#